data_AF-A0A914VB04-F1
#
_entry.id   AF-A0A914VB04-F1
#
_cell.length_a   1.000
_cell.length_b   1.000
_cell.length_c   1.000
_cell.angle_alpha   90.00
_cell.angle_beta   90.00
_cell.angle_gamma   90.00
#
_symmetry.space_group_name_H-M   'P 1'
#
loop_
_entity.id
_entity.type
_entity.pdbx_description
1 polymer ?
#
loop_
_entity_poly.entity_id
_entity_poly.type
_entity_poly.pdbx_seq_one_letter_code
_entity_poly.pdbx_strand_id
1 'polypeptide(L)'
;LQLGSSVPTLLISPILGAWADGSGGRKKPLILSLVGLTIYGGLQVAATATFKILSVYPFMLLAELIAGFCGGVMTLFATSFAIATDDSRDEMRHGDSTVALRIGIASAFQVLGAIIGGILASV
;
A
#
# COMPACT_ATOMS: atom_id res chain seq x y z
N LEU A 1 13.51 -8.34 10.13
CA LEU A 1 12.84 -8.43 8.81
C LEU A 1 12.15 -7.12 8.43
N GLN A 2 11.30 -6.56 9.31
CA GLN A 2 10.57 -5.30 9.08
C GLN A 2 11.43 -4.07 8.75
N LEU A 3 12.69 -4.03 9.21
CA LEU A 3 13.66 -2.99 8.78
C LEU A 3 14.00 -3.08 7.29
N GLY A 4 13.92 -4.27 6.70
CA GLY A 4 14.16 -4.53 5.28
C GLY A 4 13.10 -3.95 4.36
N SER A 5 11.88 -3.69 4.84
CA SER A 5 10.84 -2.99 4.08
C SER A 5 10.70 -1.52 4.46
N SER A 6 10.82 -1.19 5.75
CA SER A 6 10.64 0.20 6.21
C SER A 6 11.74 1.15 5.72
N VAL A 7 13.00 0.72 5.64
CA VAL A 7 14.09 1.56 5.12
C VAL A 7 13.92 1.87 3.63
N PRO A 8 13.71 0.89 2.72
CA PRO A 8 13.43 1.19 1.32
C PRO A 8 12.16 2.03 1.14
N THR A 9 11.10 1.72 1.90
CA THR A 9 9.82 2.47 1.80
C THR A 9 10.01 3.94 2.10
N LEU A 10 10.77 4.29 3.13
CA LEU A 10 11.04 5.70 3.49
C LEU A 10 11.82 6.43 2.40
N LEU A 11 12.75 5.76 1.73
CA LEU A 11 13.54 6.36 0.65
C LEU A 11 12.72 6.52 -0.64
N ILE A 12 11.82 5.58 -0.91
CA ILE A 12 11.11 5.48 -2.18
C ILE A 12 9.76 6.20 -2.14
N SER A 13 9.15 6.36 -0.97
CA SER A 13 7.89 7.07 -0.80
C SER A 13 7.91 8.50 -1.38
N PRO A 14 8.94 9.35 -1.15
CA PRO A 14 9.04 10.67 -1.77
C PRO A 14 9.19 10.61 -3.30
N ILE A 15 9.95 9.63 -3.80
CA ILE A 15 10.19 9.43 -5.24
C ILE A 15 8.91 9.01 -5.94
N LEU A 16 8.15 8.08 -5.35
CA LEU A 16 6.84 7.67 -5.84
C LEU A 16 5.82 8.80 -5.78
N GLY A 17 5.89 9.65 -4.75
CA GLY A 17 5.08 10.88 -4.66
C GLY A 17 5.38 11.85 -5.80
N ALA A 18 6.66 12.18 -6.01
CA ALA A 18 7.08 13.05 -7.12
C ALA A 18 6.72 12.46 -8.50
N TRP A 19 6.82 11.13 -8.64
CA TRP A 19 6.42 10.43 -9.85
C TRP A 19 4.90 10.43 -10.06
N ALA A 20 4.11 10.36 -8.98
CA ALA A 20 2.65 10.48 -9.04
C ALA A 20 2.22 11.84 -9.61
N ASP A 21 2.87 12.91 -9.14
CA ASP A 21 2.60 14.27 -9.56
C ASP A 21 3.08 14.53 -11.00
N GLY A 22 4.27 14.04 -11.36
CA GLY A 22 4.84 14.23 -12.71
C GLY A 22 4.19 13.38 -13.82
N SER A 23 3.56 12.25 -13.47
CA SER A 23 3.00 11.30 -14.46
C SER A 23 1.56 11.60 -14.89
N GLY A 24 1.00 12.72 -14.42
CA GLY A 24 -0.36 13.16 -14.73
C GLY A 24 -1.46 12.33 -14.07
N GLY A 25 -1.17 11.62 -12.97
CA GLY A 25 -2.20 10.90 -12.24
C GLY A 25 -1.70 9.91 -11.18
N ARG A 26 -2.45 9.82 -10.08
CA ARG A 26 -2.15 8.98 -8.89
C ARG A 26 -2.47 7.49 -9.07
N LYS A 27 -3.06 7.08 -10.20
CA LYS A 27 -3.43 5.67 -10.50
C LYS A 27 -2.21 4.77 -10.78
N LYS A 28 -1.18 5.28 -11.44
CA LYS A 28 0.04 4.52 -11.77
C LYS A 28 0.82 4.04 -10.54
N PRO A 29 1.11 4.88 -9.53
CA PRO A 29 1.75 4.42 -8.30
C PRO A 29 0.86 3.48 -7.48
N LEU A 30 -0.47 3.66 -7.53
CA LEU A 30 -1.41 2.71 -6.91
C LEU A 30 -1.27 1.30 -7.52
N ILE A 31 -1.26 1.19 -8.85
CA ILE A 31 -1.09 -0.11 -9.53
C ILE A 31 0.27 -0.73 -9.20
N LEU A 32 1.34 0.06 -9.19
CA LEU A 32 2.68 -0.43 -8.83
C LEU A 32 2.72 -1.03 -7.42
N SER A 33 2.12 -0.34 -6.45
CA SER A 33 2.06 -0.83 -5.07
C SER A 33 1.16 -2.07 -4.91
N LEU A 34 0.05 -2.17 -5.66
CA LEU A 34 -0.81 -3.37 -5.72
C LEU A 34 -0.08 -4.60 -6.30
N VAL A 35 0.69 -4.41 -7.36
CA VAL A 35 1.50 -5.48 -7.97
C VAL A 35 2.58 -5.93 -6.98
N GLY A 36 3.28 -4.99 -6.33
CA GLY A 36 4.26 -5.29 -5.29
C GLY A 36 3.66 -6.10 -4.13
N LEU A 37 2.44 -5.75 -3.69
CA LEU A 37 1.73 -6.47 -2.63
C LEU A 37 1.33 -7.89 -3.04
N THR A 38 0.97 -8.09 -4.30
CA THR A 38 0.61 -9.41 -4.84
C THR A 38 1.84 -10.32 -4.92
N ILE A 39 2.98 -9.79 -5.37
CA ILE A 39 4.26 -10.52 -5.38
C ILE A 39 4.69 -10.87 -3.95
N TYR A 40 4.54 -9.93 -3.01
CA TYR A 40 4.80 -10.16 -1.60
C TYR A 40 3.97 -11.31 -1.03
N GLY A 41 2.65 -11.31 -1.29
CA GLY A 41 1.75 -12.39 -0.87
C GLY A 41 2.12 -13.73 -1.50
N GLY A 42 2.47 -13.74 -2.79
CA GLY A 42 2.94 -14.94 -3.49
C GLY A 42 4.22 -15.52 -2.87
N LEU A 43 5.20 -14.68 -2.55
CA LEU A 43 6.44 -15.11 -1.89
C LEU A 43 6.18 -15.63 -0.47
N GLN A 44 5.26 -15.01 0.28
CA GLN A 44 4.84 -15.49 1.60
C GLN A 44 4.21 -16.89 1.53
N VAL A 45 3.31 -17.13 0.57
CA VAL A 45 2.72 -18.45 0.35
C VAL A 45 3.78 -19.48 -0.06
N ALA A 46 4.69 -19.11 -0.96
CA ALA A 46 5.79 -19.98 -1.38
C ALA A 46 6.74 -20.33 -0.22
N ALA A 47 7.02 -19.36 0.66
CA ALA A 47 7.83 -19.57 1.85
C ALA A 47 7.16 -20.56 2.82
N THR A 48 5.85 -20.46 3.02
CA THR A 48 5.07 -21.39 3.85
C THR A 48 5.00 -22.78 3.22
N ALA A 49 4.89 -22.89 1.89
CA ALA A 49 4.86 -24.18 1.21
C ALA A 49 6.21 -24.92 1.26
N THR A 50 7.32 -24.17 1.24
CA THR A 50 8.69 -24.73 1.09
C THR A 50 9.44 -24.84 2.43
N PHE A 51 8.79 -24.55 3.56
CA PHE A 51 9.43 -24.48 4.88
C PHE A 51 10.17 -25.76 5.30
N LYS A 52 9.73 -26.92 4.79
CA LYS A 52 10.33 -28.23 5.10
C LYS A 52 11.62 -28.51 4.35
N ILE A 53 11.85 -27.83 3.23
CA ILE A 53 12.92 -28.16 2.27
C ILE A 53 13.99 -27.05 2.24
N LEU A 54 13.60 -25.80 2.44
CA LEU A 54 14.48 -24.64 2.34
C LEU A 54 14.33 -23.70 3.53
N SER A 55 15.41 -22.97 3.82
CA SER A 55 15.38 -21.88 4.79
C SER A 55 14.40 -20.80 4.34
N VAL A 56 13.48 -20.43 5.24
CA VAL A 56 12.41 -19.44 5.01
C VAL A 56 12.96 -18.01 4.94
N TYR A 57 14.11 -17.77 5.59
CA TYR A 57 14.74 -16.45 5.73
C TYR A 57 14.97 -15.69 4.40
N PRO A 58 15.61 -16.27 3.37
CA PRO A 58 15.85 -15.56 2.10
C PRO A 58 14.56 -15.17 1.37
N PHE A 59 13.54 -16.04 1.39
CA PHE A 59 12.24 -15.74 0.77
C PHE A 59 11.52 -14.59 1.47
N MET A 60 11.51 -14.62 2.81
CA MET A 60 10.92 -13.57 3.63
C MET A 60 11.65 -12.23 3.48
N LEU A 61 12.98 -12.24 3.40
CA LEU A 61 13.79 -11.04 3.19
C LEU A 61 13.56 -10.43 1.80
N LEU A 62 13.51 -11.28 0.76
CA LEU A 62 13.25 -10.84 -0.60
C LEU A 62 11.84 -10.25 -0.74
N ALA A 63 10.84 -10.85 -0.08
CA ALA A 63 9.48 -10.35 -0.06
C ALA A 63 9.42 -8.94 0.54
N GLU A 64 10.04 -8.74 1.71
CA GLU A 64 10.06 -7.43 2.39
C GLU A 64 10.81 -6.36 1.58
N LEU A 65 11.91 -6.73 0.92
CA LEU A 65 12.61 -5.82 0.01
C LEU A 65 11.72 -5.41 -1.16
N ILE A 66 11.12 -6.36 -1.87
CA ILE A 66 10.23 -6.06 -3.02
C ILE A 66 9.05 -5.21 -2.57
N ALA A 67 8.42 -5.54 -1.45
CA ALA A 67 7.34 -4.75 -0.88
C ALA A 67 7.80 -3.32 -0.56
N GLY A 68 8.98 -3.17 0.05
CA GLY A 68 9.56 -1.87 0.36
C GLY A 68 9.90 -1.04 -0.87
N PHE A 69 10.42 -1.67 -1.93
CA PHE A 69 10.73 -0.99 -3.20
C PHE A 69 9.48 -0.54 -3.97
N CYS A 70 8.36 -1.24 -3.80
CA CYS A 70 7.08 -0.84 -4.36
C CYS A 70 6.29 0.16 -3.49
N GLY A 71 6.89 0.65 -2.40
CA GLY A 71 6.29 1.62 -1.47
C GLY A 71 5.45 1.00 -0.33
N GLY A 72 5.23 -0.30 -0.39
CA GLY A 72 4.57 -1.06 0.67
C GLY A 72 3.13 -0.64 0.94
N VAL A 73 2.64 -1.03 2.11
CA VAL A 73 1.27 -0.76 2.55
C VAL A 73 1.02 0.74 2.73
N MET A 74 2.02 1.49 3.22
CA MET A 74 1.86 2.93 3.47
C MET A 74 1.60 3.74 2.20
N THR A 75 2.23 3.41 1.07
CA THR A 75 1.93 4.10 -0.19
C THR A 75 0.55 3.78 -0.72
N LEU A 76 0.02 2.57 -0.50
CA LEU A 76 -1.38 2.25 -0.82
C LEU A 76 -2.34 3.13 -0.01
N PHE A 77 -2.08 3.30 1.28
CA PHE A 77 -2.86 4.21 2.13
C PHE A 77 -2.80 5.65 1.64
N ALA A 78 -1.60 6.19 1.46
CA ALA A 78 -1.41 7.57 1.03
C ALA A 78 -2.03 7.84 -0.35
N THR A 79 -1.81 6.97 -1.34
CA THR A 79 -2.34 7.15 -2.71
C THR A 79 -3.85 6.97 -2.79
N SER A 80 -4.43 6.00 -2.07
CA SER A 80 -5.89 5.81 -2.04
C SER A 80 -6.58 7.01 -1.38
N PHE A 81 -6.03 7.51 -0.28
CA PHE A 81 -6.52 8.71 0.40
C PHE A 81 -6.41 9.94 -0.50
N ALA A 82 -5.28 10.09 -1.18
CA ALA A 82 -5.02 11.17 -2.13
C ALA A 82 -5.98 11.12 -3.33
N ILE A 83 -6.32 9.93 -3.85
CA ILE A 83 -7.32 9.75 -4.90
C ILE A 83 -8.72 10.13 -4.39
N ALA A 84 -9.13 9.63 -3.23
CA ALA A 84 -10.43 9.97 -2.64
C ALA A 84 -10.58 11.47 -2.37
N THR A 85 -9.48 12.14 -2.02
CA THR A 85 -9.43 13.59 -1.81
C THR A 85 -9.55 14.35 -3.12
N ASP A 86 -8.82 13.96 -4.16
CA ASP A 86 -8.91 14.60 -5.48
C ASP A 86 -10.31 14.43 -6.09
N ASP A 87 -10.86 13.22 -6.03
CA ASP A 87 -12.19 12.90 -6.57
C ASP A 87 -13.29 13.70 -5.84
N SER A 88 -13.19 13.79 -4.51
CA SER A 88 -14.11 14.62 -3.72
C SER A 88 -13.98 16.13 -4.01
N ARG A 89 -12.83 16.57 -4.52
CA ARG A 89 -12.55 17.99 -4.83
C ARG A 89 -12.99 18.36 -6.25
N ASP A 90 -12.86 17.46 -7.22
CA ASP A 90 -13.31 17.67 -8.60
C ASP A 90 -14.85 17.67 -8.73
N GLU A 91 -15.55 16.90 -7.91
CA GLU A 91 -17.03 16.80 -7.96
C GLU A 91 -17.77 17.94 -7.23
N MET A 92 -17.11 18.75 -6.39
CA MET A 92 -17.79 19.71 -5.51
C MET A 92 -17.48 21.19 -5.83
N ARG A 93 -18.51 22.03 -5.73
CA ARG A 93 -18.34 23.50 -5.82
C ARG A 93 -17.59 24.01 -4.59
N HIS A 94 -16.74 25.01 -4.78
CA HIS A 94 -15.93 25.63 -3.74
C HIS A 94 -16.84 26.13 -2.58
N GLY A 95 -16.75 25.49 -1.41
CA GLY A 95 -17.50 25.87 -0.20
C GLY A 95 -18.32 24.75 0.45
N ASP A 96 -18.40 23.56 -0.16
CA ASP A 96 -19.18 22.45 0.39
C ASP A 96 -18.40 21.69 1.49
N SER A 97 -18.97 21.59 2.70
CA SER A 97 -18.32 20.98 3.88
C SER A 97 -18.35 19.43 3.85
N THR A 98 -18.92 18.84 2.80
CA THR A 98 -19.12 17.38 2.68
C THR A 98 -17.87 16.64 2.19
N VAL A 99 -16.85 17.34 1.70
CA VAL A 99 -15.54 16.77 1.31
C VAL A 99 -14.89 16.04 2.48
N ALA A 100 -14.84 16.67 3.65
CA ALA A 100 -14.24 16.07 4.86
C ALA A 100 -14.98 14.80 5.30
N LEU A 101 -16.32 14.75 5.12
CA LEU A 101 -17.12 13.58 5.44
C LEU A 101 -16.82 12.41 4.50
N ARG A 102 -16.73 12.66 3.19
CA ARG A 102 -16.40 11.61 2.19
C ARG A 102 -15.01 11.02 2.43
N ILE A 103 -14.02 11.89 2.67
CA ILE A 103 -12.65 11.49 3.01
C ILE A 103 -12.65 10.69 4.32
N GLY A 104 -13.40 11.14 5.34
CA GLY A 104 -13.56 10.44 6.60
C GLY A 104 -14.12 9.03 6.44
N ILE A 105 -15.21 8.88 5.68
CA ILE A 105 -15.82 7.57 5.39
C ILE A 105 -14.84 6.66 4.64
N ALA A 106 -14.16 7.16 3.61
CA ALA A 106 -13.17 6.38 2.85
C ALA A 106 -12.03 5.88 3.75
N SER A 107 -11.51 6.76 4.62
CA SER A 107 -10.45 6.39 5.57
C SER A 107 -10.93 5.35 6.62
N ALA A 108 -12.18 5.46 7.08
CA ALA A 108 -12.77 4.50 8.01
C ALA A 108 -12.87 3.10 7.39
N PHE A 109 -13.32 2.99 6.15
CA PHE A 109 -13.36 1.71 5.42
C PHE A 109 -11.96 1.12 5.23
N GLN A 110 -10.96 1.95 5.00
CA GLN A 110 -9.58 1.50 4.84
C GLN A 110 -9.03 0.89 6.13
N VAL A 111 -9.31 1.51 7.28
CA VAL A 111 -8.92 0.98 8.59
C VAL A 111 -9.71 -0.29 8.93
N LEU A 112 -11.01 -0.34 8.64
CA LEU A 112 -11.82 -1.55 8.82
C LEU A 112 -11.27 -2.73 8.01
N GLY A 113 -10.89 -2.50 6.75
CA GLY A 113 -10.27 -3.53 5.92
C GLY A 113 -8.95 -4.06 6.51
N ALA A 114 -8.12 -3.16 7.06
CA ALA A 114 -6.88 -3.56 7.73
C ALA A 114 -7.14 -4.40 9.00
N ILE A 115 -8.15 -4.05 9.80
CA ILE A 115 -8.53 -4.81 10.99
C ILE A 115 -9.05 -6.20 10.60
N ILE A 116 -9.96 -6.28 9.63
CA ILE A 116 -10.52 -7.55 9.14
C ILE A 116 -9.40 -8.43 8.58
N GLY A 117 -8.50 -7.87 7.77
CA GLY A 117 -7.35 -8.60 7.23
C GLY A 117 -6.42 -9.13 8.34
N GLY A 118 -6.17 -8.32 9.38
CA GLY A 118 -5.38 -8.74 10.54
C GLY A 118 -6.02 -9.90 11.30
N ILE A 119 -7.34 -9.86 11.51
CA ILE A 119 -8.08 -10.95 12.15
C ILE A 119 -8.01 -12.22 11.29
N LEU A 120 -8.27 -12.13 9.99
CA LEU A 120 -8.22 -13.28 9.07
C LEU A 120 -6.83 -13.93 9.00
N ALA A 121 -5.76 -13.14 9.05
CA ALA A 121 -4.40 -13.66 9.06
C ALA A 121 -3.99 -14.30 10.40
N SER A 122 -4.71 -14.00 11.48
CA SER A 122 -4.43 -14.53 12.81
C SER A 122 -5.14 -15.86 13.13
N VAL A 123 -6.15 -16.21 12.33
CA VAL A 123 -6.94 -17.47 12.43
C VAL A 123 -6.30 -18.53 11.54
#